data_AF-A0A2J8M547-F1
#
_entry.id   AF-A0A2J8M547-F1
#
_cell.length_a   1.000
_cell.length_b   1.000
_cell.length_c   1.000
_cell.angle_alpha   90.00
_cell.angle_beta   90.00
_cell.angle_gamma   90.00
#
_symmetry.space_group_name_H-M   'P 1'
#
loop_
_entity.id
_entity.type
_entity.pdbx_description
1 polymer ?
#
loop_
_entity_poly.entity_id
_entity_poly.type
_entity_poly.pdbx_seq_one_letter_code
_entity_poly.pdbx_strand_id
1 'polypeptide(L)'
;GTSLSLALREHEKLFMEVCRNCSAVLCCRMAPLQKAKVIRLIKISPEKPITLAVGDGANDVSMIQEAHVGIGIMGKEGRQAARNSDYAIARFKFLSKLLFVHGHFYYIRIATLVQYFFYKTLYDSVYLTLYNICFTSLPILIYSLLEQHVDPHVLQNKPTLYRDISKNRLLSIKTFLYWTILGFSHAFIFFFGSYLLIGKDTSLLGNGQMFGNWTFGTLVFTVMVITVTVKMALETHF
;
A
#
# COMPACT_ATOMS: atom_id res chain seq x y z
N GLY A 1 -2.23 -35.07 -11.85
CA GLY A 1 -2.28 -34.80 -13.30
C GLY A 1 -3.66 -35.04 -13.90
N THR A 2 -4.03 -36.30 -14.15
CA THR A 2 -5.21 -36.67 -14.95
C THR A 2 -6.54 -36.26 -14.30
N SER A 3 -6.75 -36.58 -13.01
CA SER A 3 -7.98 -36.20 -12.29
C SER A 3 -8.17 -34.68 -12.23
N LEU A 4 -7.07 -33.93 -12.05
CA LEU A 4 -7.11 -32.47 -12.10
C LEU A 4 -7.46 -31.95 -13.50
N SER A 5 -7.00 -32.63 -14.57
CA SER A 5 -7.36 -32.26 -15.94
C SER A 5 -8.86 -32.40 -16.19
N LEU A 6 -9.47 -33.47 -15.68
CA LEU A 6 -10.91 -33.68 -15.77
C LEU A 6 -11.66 -32.62 -14.96
N ALA A 7 -11.25 -32.42 -13.70
CA ALA A 7 -11.85 -31.43 -12.80
C ALA A 7 -11.81 -30.01 -13.39
N LEU A 8 -10.68 -29.58 -13.95
CA LEU A 8 -10.54 -28.26 -14.57
C LEU A 8 -11.30 -28.11 -15.89
N ARG A 9 -11.66 -29.22 -16.57
CA ARG A 9 -12.36 -29.17 -17.86
C ARG A 9 -13.88 -29.25 -17.69
N GLU A 10 -14.36 -30.10 -16.78
CA GLU A 10 -15.79 -30.44 -16.69
C GLU A 10 -16.43 -29.95 -15.39
N HIS A 11 -15.65 -29.75 -14.33
CA HIS A 11 -16.16 -29.47 -12.99
C HIS A 11 -15.43 -28.31 -12.28
N GLU A 12 -15.03 -27.29 -13.06
CA GLU A 12 -14.15 -26.21 -12.60
C GLU A 12 -14.73 -25.46 -11.39
N LYS A 13 -16.05 -25.17 -11.41
CA LYS A 13 -16.76 -24.50 -10.31
C LYS A 13 -16.78 -25.32 -9.02
N LEU A 14 -17.11 -26.61 -9.13
CA LEU A 14 -17.16 -27.51 -7.97
C LEU A 14 -15.77 -27.71 -7.37
N PHE A 15 -14.76 -27.89 -8.23
CA PHE A 15 -13.37 -27.98 -7.79
C PHE A 15 -12.92 -26.72 -7.03
N MET A 16 -13.25 -25.53 -7.55
CA MET A 16 -12.99 -24.25 -6.86
C MET A 16 -13.66 -24.19 -5.49
N GLU A 17 -14.93 -24.58 -5.39
CA GLU A 17 -15.69 -24.55 -4.13
C GLU A 17 -15.09 -25.49 -3.08
N VAL A 18 -14.75 -26.71 -3.47
CA VAL A 18 -14.04 -27.66 -2.59
C VAL A 18 -12.71 -27.08 -2.13
N CYS A 19 -11.92 -26.47 -3.03
CA CYS A 19 -10.65 -25.86 -2.67
C CYS A 19 -10.82 -24.72 -1.66
N ARG A 20 -11.88 -23.91 -1.77
CA ARG A 20 -12.17 -22.81 -0.84
C ARG A 20 -12.58 -23.29 0.55
N ASN A 21 -13.22 -24.45 0.65
CA ASN A 21 -13.66 -25.02 1.92
C ASN A 21 -12.57 -25.83 2.64
N CYS A 22 -11.44 -26.09 1.97
CA CYS A 22 -10.31 -26.83 2.52
C CYS A 22 -9.24 -25.88 3.09
N SER A 23 -8.73 -26.19 4.29
CA SER A 23 -7.59 -25.45 4.86
C SER A 23 -6.27 -25.71 4.13
N ALA A 24 -6.14 -26.87 3.48
CA ALA A 24 -4.98 -27.25 2.70
C ALA A 24 -5.40 -28.11 1.49
N VAL A 25 -4.75 -27.88 0.34
CA VAL A 25 -4.99 -28.62 -0.90
C VAL A 25 -3.63 -29.04 -1.48
N LEU A 26 -3.49 -30.32 -1.81
CA LEU A 26 -2.29 -30.88 -2.41
C LEU A 26 -2.58 -31.38 -3.82
N CYS A 27 -1.86 -30.87 -4.80
CA CYS A 27 -1.97 -31.29 -6.19
C CYS A 27 -0.69 -32.00 -6.64
N CYS A 28 -0.81 -33.28 -7.01
CA CYS A 28 0.33 -34.12 -7.37
C CYS A 28 0.48 -34.28 -8.89
N ARG A 29 1.73 -34.42 -9.35
CA ARG A 29 2.10 -34.73 -10.75
C ARG A 29 1.39 -33.80 -11.74
N MET A 30 1.56 -32.50 -11.54
CA MET A 30 0.96 -31.46 -12.39
C MET A 30 1.89 -31.10 -13.53
N ALA A 31 1.33 -30.94 -14.73
CA ALA A 31 2.05 -30.27 -15.82
C ALA A 31 2.18 -28.76 -15.51
N PRO A 32 3.22 -28.06 -16.01
CA PRO A 32 3.42 -26.63 -15.77
C PRO A 32 2.15 -25.79 -16.03
N LEU A 33 1.50 -25.99 -17.18
CA LEU A 33 0.27 -25.28 -17.53
C LEU A 33 -0.92 -25.57 -16.60
N GLN A 34 -0.96 -26.76 -15.97
CA GLN A 34 -1.99 -27.05 -14.98
C GLN A 34 -1.79 -26.23 -13.70
N LYS A 35 -0.54 -25.93 -13.32
CA LYS A 35 -0.23 -25.10 -12.15
C LYS A 35 -0.76 -23.68 -12.35
N ALA A 36 -0.48 -23.09 -13.50
CA ALA A 36 -1.01 -21.78 -13.88
C ALA A 36 -2.56 -21.77 -13.88
N LYS A 37 -3.20 -22.77 -14.50
CA LYS A 37 -4.67 -22.87 -14.53
C LYS A 37 -5.30 -22.88 -13.14
N VAL A 38 -4.72 -23.61 -12.18
CA VAL A 38 -5.21 -23.61 -10.78
C VAL A 38 -5.11 -22.22 -10.15
N ILE A 39 -3.99 -21.51 -10.37
CA ILE A 39 -3.85 -20.14 -9.85
C ILE A 39 -4.88 -19.21 -10.48
N ARG A 40 -5.03 -19.27 -11.81
CA ARG A 40 -6.01 -18.46 -12.53
C ARG A 40 -7.42 -18.70 -12.01
N LEU A 41 -7.79 -19.96 -11.78
CA LEU A 41 -9.08 -20.35 -11.22
C LEU A 41 -9.34 -19.67 -9.87
N ILE A 42 -8.39 -19.75 -8.94
CA ILE A 42 -8.53 -19.14 -7.61
C ILE A 42 -8.53 -17.60 -7.71
N LYS A 43 -7.73 -17.03 -8.59
CA LYS A 43 -7.62 -15.58 -8.84
C LYS A 43 -8.94 -14.97 -9.34
N ILE A 44 -9.67 -15.68 -10.20
CA ILE A 44 -10.98 -15.23 -10.72
C ILE A 44 -12.16 -15.65 -9.84
N SER A 45 -11.92 -16.31 -8.71
CA SER A 45 -12.97 -16.69 -7.77
C SER A 45 -13.71 -15.46 -7.22
N PRO A 46 -14.96 -15.63 -6.70
CA PRO A 46 -15.74 -14.51 -6.18
C PRO A 46 -15.04 -13.68 -5.10
N GLU A 47 -14.16 -14.30 -4.30
CA GLU A 47 -13.39 -13.63 -3.25
C GLU A 47 -12.24 -12.78 -3.80
N LYS A 48 -11.81 -13.01 -5.05
CA LYS A 48 -10.68 -12.37 -5.71
C LYS A 48 -9.44 -12.25 -4.79
N PRO A 49 -8.98 -13.38 -4.20
CA PRO A 49 -7.86 -13.35 -3.27
C PRO A 49 -6.57 -12.91 -3.99
N ILE A 50 -5.70 -12.22 -3.26
CA ILE A 50 -4.33 -11.96 -3.72
C ILE A 50 -3.58 -13.28 -3.68
N THR A 51 -3.05 -13.69 -4.82
CA THR A 51 -2.37 -14.99 -5.00
C THR A 51 -0.87 -14.80 -5.09
N LEU A 52 -0.14 -15.68 -4.41
CA LEU A 52 1.31 -15.71 -4.41
C LEU A 52 1.77 -17.10 -4.86
N ALA A 53 2.73 -17.14 -5.78
CA ALA A 53 3.34 -18.38 -6.27
C ALA A 53 4.81 -18.40 -5.94
N VAL A 54 5.29 -19.53 -5.40
CA VAL A 54 6.71 -19.77 -5.15
C VAL A 54 7.18 -20.97 -5.96
N GLY A 55 8.32 -20.85 -6.62
CA GLY A 55 8.91 -21.95 -7.39
C GLY A 55 10.42 -21.78 -7.57
N ASP A 56 11.10 -22.85 -7.93
CA ASP A 56 12.56 -22.89 -8.07
C ASP A 56 13.01 -23.30 -9.48
N GLY A 57 12.15 -24.02 -10.21
CA GLY A 57 12.45 -24.59 -11.51
C GLY A 57 11.72 -23.92 -12.69
N ALA A 58 12.15 -24.30 -13.90
CA ALA A 58 11.51 -23.92 -15.16
C ALA A 58 10.01 -24.26 -15.21
N ASN A 59 9.64 -25.38 -14.57
CA ASN A 59 8.26 -25.88 -14.52
C ASN A 59 7.32 -24.98 -13.71
N ASP A 60 7.85 -24.07 -12.91
CA ASP A 60 7.06 -23.17 -12.07
C ASP A 60 6.91 -21.78 -12.68
N VAL A 61 7.65 -21.46 -13.76
CA VAL A 61 7.62 -20.13 -14.39
C VAL A 61 6.20 -19.72 -14.78
N SER A 62 5.45 -20.61 -15.42
CA SER A 62 4.05 -20.36 -15.80
C SER A 62 3.13 -20.10 -14.60
N MET A 63 3.39 -20.75 -13.46
CA MET A 63 2.63 -20.55 -12.23
C MET A 63 3.00 -19.21 -11.57
N ILE A 64 4.30 -18.89 -11.54
CA ILE A 64 4.86 -17.65 -11.01
C ILE A 64 4.28 -16.43 -11.75
N GLN A 65 4.26 -16.49 -13.08
CA GLN A 65 3.77 -15.39 -13.93
C GLN A 65 2.24 -15.21 -13.86
N GLU A 66 1.48 -16.26 -13.54
CA GLU A 66 0.03 -16.17 -13.43
C GLU A 66 -0.44 -15.56 -12.08
N ALA A 67 0.36 -15.72 -11.03
CA ALA A 67 0.07 -15.17 -9.70
C ALA A 67 0.12 -13.62 -9.69
N HIS A 68 -0.42 -13.01 -8.64
CA HIS A 68 -0.25 -11.57 -8.45
C HIS A 68 1.16 -11.21 -7.97
N VAL A 69 1.77 -12.11 -7.19
CA VAL A 69 3.16 -11.98 -6.73
C VAL A 69 3.87 -13.31 -6.98
N GLY A 70 4.89 -13.26 -7.82
CA GLY A 70 5.77 -14.38 -8.13
C GLY A 70 7.07 -14.33 -7.32
N ILE A 71 7.42 -15.44 -6.66
CA ILE A 71 8.66 -15.57 -5.91
C ILE A 71 9.49 -16.75 -6.43
N GLY A 72 10.69 -16.45 -6.92
CA GLY A 72 11.63 -17.45 -7.38
C GLY A 72 12.62 -17.83 -6.27
N ILE A 73 12.82 -19.12 -6.03
CA ILE A 73 13.91 -19.60 -5.19
C ILE A 73 15.15 -19.79 -6.05
N MET A 74 16.27 -19.21 -5.65
CA MET A 74 17.53 -19.34 -6.37
C MET A 74 18.12 -20.75 -6.16
N GLY A 75 17.91 -21.61 -7.14
CA GLY A 75 18.53 -22.93 -7.21
C GLY A 75 20.01 -22.88 -7.61
N LYS A 76 20.73 -23.99 -7.36
CA LYS A 76 22.11 -24.17 -7.82
C LYS A 76 22.18 -24.51 -9.32
N GLU A 77 21.21 -25.26 -9.82
CA GLU A 77 21.20 -25.83 -11.18
C GLU A 77 20.40 -24.99 -12.19
N GLY A 78 19.51 -24.12 -11.71
CA GLY A 78 18.67 -23.30 -12.57
C GLY A 78 18.22 -22.02 -11.88
N ARG A 79 18.18 -20.92 -12.64
CA ARG A 79 17.71 -19.60 -12.19
C ARG A 79 16.47 -19.12 -12.94
N GLN A 80 15.80 -20.02 -13.68
CA GLN A 80 14.68 -19.62 -14.54
C GLN A 80 13.49 -19.10 -13.72
N ALA A 81 13.13 -19.75 -12.62
CA ALA A 81 12.09 -19.25 -11.72
C ALA A 81 12.47 -17.86 -11.15
N ALA A 82 13.69 -17.71 -10.61
CA ALA A 82 14.20 -16.45 -10.06
C ALA A 82 14.28 -15.30 -11.09
N ARG A 83 14.54 -15.59 -12.37
CA ARG A 83 14.59 -14.59 -13.44
C ARG A 83 13.21 -14.15 -13.94
N ASN A 84 12.19 -14.98 -13.74
CA ASN A 84 10.82 -14.72 -14.19
C ASN A 84 9.86 -14.42 -13.03
N SER A 85 10.40 -14.16 -11.84
CA SER A 85 9.65 -13.82 -10.62
C SER A 85 9.85 -12.35 -10.25
N ASP A 86 8.88 -11.76 -9.55
CA ASP A 86 8.98 -10.40 -9.02
C ASP A 86 10.08 -10.27 -7.95
N TYR A 87 10.19 -11.30 -7.09
CA TYR A 87 11.21 -11.38 -6.04
C TYR A 87 11.97 -12.68 -6.11
N ALA A 88 13.28 -12.64 -5.85
CA ALA A 88 14.12 -13.82 -5.76
C ALA A 88 14.66 -13.99 -4.32
N ILE A 89 14.51 -15.19 -3.75
CA ILE A 89 15.04 -15.54 -2.42
C ILE A 89 15.98 -16.75 -2.52
N ALA A 90 17.00 -16.82 -1.66
CA ALA A 90 17.95 -17.93 -1.69
C ALA A 90 17.39 -19.25 -1.14
N ARG A 91 16.46 -19.19 -0.16
CA ARG A 91 15.88 -20.36 0.52
C ARG A 91 14.45 -20.07 0.96
N PHE A 92 13.61 -21.10 0.99
CA PHE A 92 12.20 -20.98 1.39
C PHE A 92 12.00 -20.36 2.79
N LYS A 93 12.91 -20.59 3.74
CA LYS A 93 12.83 -20.01 5.10
C LYS A 93 12.79 -18.48 5.14
N PHE A 94 13.27 -17.79 4.09
CA PHE A 94 13.24 -16.33 4.01
C PHE A 94 11.88 -15.79 3.59
N LEU A 95 10.98 -16.64 3.08
CA LEU A 95 9.64 -16.26 2.69
C LEU A 95 8.84 -15.69 3.86
N SER A 96 8.99 -16.24 5.08
CA SER A 96 8.28 -15.74 6.25
C SER A 96 8.66 -14.29 6.59
N LYS A 97 9.96 -13.99 6.58
CA LYS A 97 10.46 -12.61 6.80
C LYS A 97 10.05 -11.68 5.67
N LEU A 98 10.11 -12.14 4.41
CA LEU A 98 9.68 -11.37 3.25
C LEU A 98 8.20 -10.97 3.36
N LEU A 99 7.32 -11.90 3.74
CA LEU A 99 5.90 -11.62 3.85
C LEU A 99 5.55 -10.83 5.11
N PHE A 100 5.90 -11.35 6.29
CA PHE A 100 5.40 -10.80 7.55
C PHE A 100 6.08 -9.50 7.97
N VAL A 101 7.35 -9.30 7.60
CA VAL A 101 8.06 -8.07 7.93
C VAL A 101 7.98 -7.10 6.76
N HIS A 102 8.56 -7.47 5.61
CA HIS A 102 8.64 -6.54 4.48
C HIS A 102 7.26 -6.29 3.86
N GLY A 103 6.45 -7.32 3.60
CA GLY A 103 5.09 -7.14 3.08
C GLY A 103 4.22 -6.26 3.98
N HIS A 104 4.36 -6.38 5.30
CA HIS A 104 3.63 -5.56 6.26
C HIS A 104 4.04 -4.10 6.22
N PHE A 105 5.35 -3.83 6.30
CA PHE A 105 5.87 -2.46 6.22
C PHE A 105 5.54 -1.80 4.88
N TYR A 106 5.77 -2.48 3.76
CA TYR A 106 5.47 -1.93 2.44
C TYR A 106 3.99 -1.56 2.29
N TYR A 107 3.08 -2.41 2.78
CA TYR A 107 1.66 -2.11 2.73
C TYR A 107 1.30 -0.84 3.52
N ILE A 108 1.74 -0.75 4.78
CA ILE A 108 1.41 0.40 5.65
C ILE A 108 2.01 1.68 5.10
N ARG A 109 3.30 1.64 4.72
CA ARG A 109 4.00 2.80 4.16
C ARG A 109 3.31 3.35 2.91
N ILE A 110 2.98 2.49 1.95
CA ILE A 110 2.29 2.90 0.72
C ILE A 110 0.86 3.38 1.04
N ALA A 111 0.13 2.69 1.92
CA ALA A 111 -1.23 3.08 2.25
C ALA A 111 -1.28 4.48 2.90
N THR A 112 -0.39 4.74 3.85
CA THR A 112 -0.25 6.04 4.50
C THR A 112 0.21 7.10 3.50
N LEU A 113 1.21 6.81 2.65
CA LEU A 113 1.67 7.71 1.59
C LEU A 113 0.51 8.15 0.67
N VAL A 114 -0.30 7.20 0.18
CA VAL A 114 -1.44 7.49 -0.68
C VAL A 114 -2.48 8.35 0.05
N GLN A 115 -2.81 8.01 1.30
CA GLN A 115 -3.77 8.80 2.10
C GLN A 115 -3.27 10.24 2.30
N TYR A 116 -2.00 10.43 2.66
CA TYR A 116 -1.41 11.77 2.82
C TYR A 116 -1.33 12.54 1.50
N PHE A 117 -1.05 11.86 0.38
CA PHE A 117 -1.02 12.50 -0.93
C PHE A 117 -2.37 13.09 -1.31
N PHE A 118 -3.47 12.34 -1.11
CA PHE A 118 -4.82 12.84 -1.36
C PHE A 118 -5.23 13.93 -0.38
N TYR A 119 -4.87 13.78 0.90
CA TYR A 119 -5.13 14.82 1.91
C TYR A 119 -4.47 16.16 1.54
N LYS A 120 -3.25 16.14 0.97
CA LYS A 120 -2.50 17.34 0.59
C LYS A 120 -2.91 17.94 -0.76
N THR A 121 -3.16 17.10 -1.78
CA THR A 121 -3.39 17.53 -3.17
C THR A 121 -4.69 18.32 -3.37
N LEU A 122 -5.60 18.32 -2.39
CA LEU A 122 -6.79 19.17 -2.41
C LEU A 122 -6.48 20.68 -2.30
N TYR A 123 -5.21 21.07 -2.15
CA TYR A 123 -4.75 22.45 -2.20
C TYR A 123 -3.55 22.54 -3.14
N ASP A 124 -3.75 22.94 -4.41
CA ASP A 124 -2.61 23.53 -5.12
C ASP A 124 -2.92 24.49 -6.26
N SER A 125 -2.06 25.53 -6.33
CA SER A 125 -1.82 26.44 -7.45
C SER A 125 -0.31 26.39 -7.73
N VAL A 126 0.12 26.49 -9.00
CA VAL A 126 1.44 26.07 -9.54
C VAL A 126 2.69 26.55 -8.76
N TYR A 127 2.65 27.68 -8.05
CA TYR A 127 3.76 28.17 -7.22
C TYR A 127 3.91 27.46 -5.87
N LEU A 128 2.80 27.00 -5.28
CA LEU A 128 2.80 26.16 -4.08
C LEU A 128 3.32 24.76 -4.38
N THR A 129 3.22 24.26 -5.62
CA THR A 129 3.62 22.90 -6.00
C THR A 129 5.11 22.61 -5.78
N LEU A 130 6.00 23.55 -6.12
CA LEU A 130 7.44 23.39 -5.86
C LEU A 130 7.77 23.40 -4.36
N TYR A 131 7.09 24.25 -3.58
CA TYR A 131 7.24 24.30 -2.13
C TYR A 131 6.66 23.04 -1.46
N ASN A 132 5.53 22.56 -1.96
CA ASN A 132 4.87 21.32 -1.57
C ASN A 132 5.78 20.11 -1.84
N ILE A 133 6.51 20.07 -2.95
CA ILE A 133 7.46 18.99 -3.21
C ILE A 133 8.57 19.00 -2.13
N CYS A 134 9.22 20.13 -1.86
CA CYS A 134 10.32 20.16 -0.90
C CYS A 134 9.87 19.98 0.56
N PHE A 135 8.87 20.71 1.02
CA PHE A 135 8.58 20.79 2.46
C PHE A 135 7.58 19.75 2.97
N THR A 136 6.78 19.17 2.10
CA THR A 136 5.77 18.19 2.51
C THR A 136 5.91 16.85 1.82
N SER A 137 6.41 16.76 0.57
CA SER A 137 6.63 15.44 -0.04
C SER A 137 7.89 14.73 0.47
N LEU A 138 8.97 15.45 0.80
CA LEU A 138 10.17 14.85 1.38
C LEU A 138 9.92 14.20 2.75
N PRO A 139 9.25 14.85 3.73
CA PRO A 139 8.90 14.18 4.97
C PRO A 139 8.04 12.93 4.76
N ILE A 140 7.02 13.00 3.88
CA ILE A 140 6.14 11.85 3.58
C ILE A 140 6.96 10.72 2.95
N LEU A 141 7.90 11.05 2.06
CA LEU A 141 8.80 10.08 1.46
C LEU A 141 9.71 9.43 2.51
N ILE A 142 10.30 10.22 3.41
CA ILE A 142 11.16 9.71 4.50
C ILE A 142 10.36 8.77 5.40
N TYR A 143 9.16 9.18 5.84
CA TYR A 143 8.24 8.33 6.60
C TYR A 143 7.93 7.04 5.81
N SER A 144 7.54 7.16 4.55
CA SER A 144 7.23 6.01 3.70
C SER A 144 8.42 5.08 3.46
N LEU A 145 9.67 5.53 3.59
CA LEU A 145 10.85 4.70 3.38
C LEU A 145 11.38 4.09 4.68
N LEU A 146 11.29 4.80 5.79
CA LEU A 146 11.99 4.47 7.03
C LEU A 146 11.08 3.99 8.16
N GLU A 147 9.80 4.34 8.16
CA GLU A 147 8.88 4.09 9.28
C GLU A 147 8.79 2.61 9.68
N GLN A 148 8.91 2.34 10.98
CA GLN A 148 8.77 1.00 11.58
C GLN A 148 7.82 1.04 12.79
N HIS A 149 6.53 1.27 12.53
CA HIS A 149 5.49 1.28 13.58
C HIS A 149 5.43 0.04 14.50
N VAL A 150 5.99 -1.11 14.10
CA VAL A 150 6.15 -2.31 14.93
C VAL A 150 7.52 -2.91 14.67
N ASP A 151 8.20 -3.32 15.74
CA ASP A 151 9.51 -3.96 15.65
C ASP A 151 9.50 -5.22 14.73
N PRO A 152 10.50 -5.38 13.84
CA PRO A 152 10.59 -6.51 12.92
C PRO A 152 10.53 -7.90 13.57
N HIS A 153 11.09 -8.06 14.78
CA HIS A 153 11.07 -9.34 15.51
C HIS A 153 9.65 -9.67 15.99
N VAL A 154 8.88 -8.66 16.39
CA VAL A 154 7.47 -8.86 16.79
C VAL A 154 6.64 -9.31 15.60
N LEU A 155 6.82 -8.69 14.43
CA LEU A 155 6.13 -9.09 13.19
C LEU A 155 6.47 -10.53 12.78
N GLN A 156 7.73 -10.94 12.95
CA GLN A 156 8.15 -12.29 12.63
C GLN A 156 7.61 -13.34 13.61
N ASN A 157 7.48 -12.99 14.90
CA ASN A 157 6.99 -13.88 15.95
C ASN A 157 5.46 -13.92 16.06
N LYS A 158 4.74 -12.90 15.55
CA LYS A 158 3.27 -12.80 15.59
C LYS A 158 2.66 -12.63 14.19
N PRO A 159 2.55 -13.71 13.40
CA PRO A 159 1.97 -13.66 12.04
C PRO A 159 0.51 -13.17 11.97
N THR A 160 -0.22 -13.19 13.09
CA THR A 160 -1.61 -12.71 13.14
C THR A 160 -1.74 -11.23 12.79
N LEU A 161 -0.71 -10.41 13.05
CA LEU A 161 -0.68 -9.00 12.70
C LEU A 161 -0.77 -8.77 11.18
N TYR A 162 -0.27 -9.71 10.38
CA TYR A 162 -0.39 -9.65 8.93
C TYR A 162 -1.85 -9.85 8.46
N ARG A 163 -2.70 -10.47 9.28
CA ARG A 163 -4.12 -10.64 8.95
C ARG A 163 -4.88 -9.31 9.02
N ASP A 164 -4.44 -8.37 9.85
CA ASP A 164 -5.13 -7.09 10.05
C ASP A 164 -4.95 -6.13 8.86
N ILE A 165 -3.84 -6.29 8.12
CA ILE A 165 -3.59 -5.61 6.85
C ILE A 165 -4.16 -6.35 5.64
N SER A 166 -4.53 -7.62 5.80
CA SER A 166 -5.15 -8.40 4.74
C SER A 166 -6.50 -7.79 4.30
N LYS A 167 -6.92 -8.06 3.07
CA LYS A 167 -8.14 -7.47 2.44
C LYS A 167 -8.10 -5.96 2.24
N ASN A 168 -6.91 -5.39 2.17
CA ASN A 168 -6.69 -4.01 1.79
C ASN A 168 -7.44 -2.98 2.68
N ARG A 169 -7.45 -3.21 4.00
CA ARG A 169 -8.25 -2.44 4.96
C ARG A 169 -7.90 -0.94 4.99
N LEU A 170 -6.61 -0.60 4.92
CA LEU A 170 -6.16 0.80 4.98
C LEU A 170 -6.53 1.59 3.71
N LEU A 171 -6.55 0.96 2.54
CA LEU A 171 -6.97 1.60 1.28
C LEU A 171 -8.47 1.39 0.98
N SER A 172 -9.26 0.97 1.96
CA SER A 172 -10.71 0.87 1.80
C SER A 172 -11.31 2.25 1.51
N ILE A 173 -12.38 2.28 0.70
CA ILE A 173 -13.11 3.52 0.39
C ILE A 173 -13.60 4.25 1.64
N LYS A 174 -13.92 3.51 2.72
CA LYS A 174 -14.35 4.10 4.00
C LYS A 174 -13.23 4.92 4.63
N THR A 175 -12.03 4.34 4.69
CA THR A 175 -10.83 5.01 5.21
C THR A 175 -10.47 6.20 4.32
N PHE A 176 -10.50 6.02 3.00
CA PHE A 176 -10.25 7.09 2.05
C PHE A 176 -11.21 8.29 2.20
N LEU A 177 -12.51 8.03 2.35
CA LEU A 177 -13.51 9.08 2.56
C LEU A 177 -13.30 9.79 3.90
N TYR A 178 -12.96 9.05 4.97
CA TYR A 178 -12.62 9.65 6.25
C TYR A 178 -11.46 10.65 6.12
N TRP A 179 -10.36 10.26 5.49
CA TRP A 179 -9.20 11.14 5.28
C TRP A 179 -9.52 12.34 4.39
N THR A 180 -10.35 12.13 3.36
CA THR A 180 -10.81 13.20 2.47
C THR A 180 -11.67 14.23 3.24
N ILE A 181 -12.65 13.78 4.03
CA ILE A 181 -13.51 14.65 4.84
C ILE A 181 -12.68 15.41 5.88
N LEU A 182 -11.75 14.74 6.54
CA LEU A 182 -10.83 15.36 7.49
C LEU A 182 -9.98 16.46 6.82
N GLY A 183 -9.53 16.23 5.59
CA GLY A 183 -8.87 17.24 4.76
C GLY A 183 -9.74 18.47 4.53
N PHE A 184 -11.01 18.28 4.14
CA PHE A 184 -11.96 19.39 3.98
C PHE A 184 -12.22 20.14 5.28
N SER A 185 -12.36 19.44 6.41
CA SER A 185 -12.55 20.07 7.72
C SER A 185 -11.34 20.93 8.12
N HIS A 186 -10.12 20.43 7.90
CA HIS A 186 -8.91 21.22 8.12
C HIS A 186 -8.84 22.43 7.17
N ALA A 187 -9.26 22.31 5.90
CA ALA A 187 -9.37 23.42 4.95
C ALA A 187 -10.24 24.55 5.46
N PHE A 188 -11.42 24.16 5.93
CA PHE A 188 -12.37 25.07 6.48
C PHE A 188 -11.76 25.81 7.70
N ILE A 189 -11.14 25.07 8.62
CA ILE A 189 -10.51 25.65 9.81
C ILE A 189 -9.35 26.58 9.45
N PHE A 190 -8.46 26.21 8.53
CA PHE A 190 -7.33 27.07 8.16
C PHE A 190 -7.80 28.35 7.46
N PHE A 191 -8.78 28.24 6.56
CA PHE A 191 -9.32 29.40 5.85
C PHE A 191 -10.05 30.35 6.80
N PHE A 192 -11.05 29.84 7.53
CA PHE A 192 -11.86 30.68 8.44
C PHE A 192 -11.09 31.10 9.68
N GLY A 193 -10.19 30.26 10.20
CA GLY A 193 -9.30 30.61 11.30
C GLY A 193 -8.36 31.76 10.93
N SER A 194 -7.75 31.70 9.74
CA SER A 194 -6.92 32.81 9.23
C SER A 194 -7.74 34.07 8.94
N TYR A 195 -8.95 33.92 8.42
CA TYR A 195 -9.88 35.03 8.17
C TYR A 195 -10.29 35.74 9.47
N LEU A 196 -10.62 34.97 10.52
CA LEU A 196 -10.94 35.51 11.85
C LEU A 196 -9.73 36.16 12.53
N LEU A 197 -8.54 35.56 12.38
CA LEU A 197 -7.30 36.09 12.95
C LEU A 197 -6.93 37.47 12.38
N ILE A 198 -7.18 37.66 11.08
CA ILE A 198 -6.97 38.96 10.42
C ILE A 198 -8.08 39.95 10.78
N GLY A 199 -9.27 39.48 11.15
CA GLY A 199 -10.38 40.34 11.58
C GLY A 199 -10.84 41.31 10.49
N LYS A 200 -11.88 42.10 10.78
CA LYS A 200 -12.36 43.16 9.87
C LYS A 200 -11.49 44.42 9.90
N ASP A 201 -10.68 44.60 10.96
CA ASP A 201 -10.03 45.87 11.28
C ASP A 201 -8.55 45.95 10.85
N THR A 202 -7.96 44.88 10.32
CA THR A 202 -6.50 44.81 10.05
C THR A 202 -6.15 45.03 8.58
N SER A 203 -6.78 46.04 7.97
CA SER A 203 -6.33 46.60 6.68
C SER A 203 -5.05 47.45 6.80
N LEU A 204 -4.40 47.46 7.96
CA LEU A 204 -3.18 48.22 8.21
C LEU A 204 -2.20 47.32 8.97
N LEU A 205 -1.10 46.91 8.34
CA LEU A 205 0.14 46.69 9.10
C LEU A 205 0.41 47.99 9.90
N GLY A 206 1.20 47.94 10.98
CA GLY A 206 1.55 49.14 11.77
C GLY A 206 2.20 50.29 10.96
N ASN A 207 2.51 50.07 9.67
CA ASN A 207 3.02 51.00 8.67
C ASN A 207 1.96 51.50 7.65
N GLY A 208 0.68 51.16 7.82
CA GLY A 208 -0.44 51.63 7.00
C GLY A 208 -0.67 50.89 5.68
N GLN A 209 0.00 49.77 5.43
CA GLN A 209 -0.20 48.97 4.20
C GLN A 209 -1.36 47.98 4.33
N MET A 210 -2.16 47.87 3.26
CA MET A 210 -3.28 46.93 3.17
C MET A 210 -2.82 45.49 3.01
N PHE A 211 -3.42 44.59 3.78
CA PHE A 211 -3.25 43.15 3.61
C PHE A 211 -3.86 42.70 2.28
N GLY A 212 -3.02 42.34 1.31
CA GLY A 212 -3.46 41.85 0.02
C GLY A 212 -3.84 40.36 0.05
N ASN A 213 -4.61 39.91 -0.94
CA ASN A 213 -5.01 38.50 -1.09
C ASN A 213 -3.80 37.54 -1.16
N TRP A 214 -2.66 38.00 -1.67
CA TRP A 214 -1.41 37.25 -1.69
C TRP A 214 -0.87 36.97 -0.29
N THR A 215 -0.80 37.99 0.56
CA THR A 215 -0.32 37.86 1.94
C THR A 215 -1.25 36.96 2.78
N PHE A 216 -2.57 37.07 2.54
CA PHE A 216 -3.55 36.14 3.12
C PHE A 216 -3.29 34.69 2.69
N GLY A 217 -3.10 34.46 1.39
CA GLY A 217 -2.79 33.14 0.84
C GLY A 217 -1.50 32.56 1.42
N THR A 218 -0.45 33.37 1.59
CA THR A 218 0.80 32.95 2.23
C THR A 218 0.59 32.53 3.69
N LEU A 219 -0.18 33.30 4.47
CA LEU A 219 -0.46 32.98 5.87
C LEU A 219 -1.23 31.66 6.02
N VAL A 220 -2.31 31.47 5.25
CA VAL A 220 -3.08 30.22 5.23
C VAL A 220 -2.18 29.04 4.87
N PHE A 221 -1.30 29.23 3.87
CA PHE A 221 -0.36 28.20 3.43
C PHE A 221 0.69 27.84 4.49
N THR A 222 1.28 28.83 5.17
CA THR A 222 2.27 28.57 6.23
C THR A 222 1.65 27.79 7.39
N VAL A 223 0.43 28.16 7.83
CA VAL A 223 -0.30 27.44 8.89
C VAL A 223 -0.58 25.99 8.47
N MET A 224 -0.98 25.79 7.21
CA MET A 224 -1.20 24.45 6.66
C MET A 224 0.09 23.61 6.70
N VAL A 225 1.20 24.11 6.16
CA VAL A 225 2.47 23.39 6.10
C VAL A 225 2.95 22.98 7.50
N ILE A 226 2.91 23.90 8.46
CA ILE A 226 3.29 23.59 9.86
C ILE A 226 2.40 22.50 10.43
N THR A 227 1.08 22.60 10.24
CA THR A 227 0.13 21.62 10.81
C THR A 227 0.33 20.23 10.22
N VAL A 228 0.55 20.13 8.89
CA VAL A 228 0.79 18.83 8.25
C VAL A 228 2.11 18.21 8.72
N THR A 229 3.17 19.01 8.81
CA THR A 229 4.48 18.53 9.28
C THR A 229 4.42 18.08 10.75
N VAL A 230 3.76 18.84 11.62
CA VAL A 230 3.59 18.45 13.03
C VAL A 230 2.73 17.20 13.16
N LYS A 231 1.61 17.12 12.44
CA LYS A 231 0.75 15.92 12.45
C LYS A 231 1.53 14.68 12.03
N MET A 232 2.32 14.78 10.96
CA MET A 232 3.20 13.70 10.56
C MET A 232 4.22 13.32 11.63
N ALA A 233 4.87 14.31 12.25
CA ALA A 233 5.84 14.05 13.31
C ALA A 233 5.21 13.33 14.52
N LEU A 234 3.94 13.61 14.82
CA LEU A 234 3.18 12.92 15.87
C LEU A 234 2.77 11.49 15.50
N GLU A 235 2.53 11.21 14.22
CA GLU A 235 2.16 9.88 13.73
C GLU A 235 3.38 8.97 13.45
N THR A 236 4.59 9.53 13.48
CA THR A 236 5.85 8.79 13.25
C THR A 236 6.29 8.04 14.51
N HIS A 237 6.43 6.73 14.41
CA HIS A 237 6.96 5.86 15.44
C HIS A 237 8.35 5.34 15.01
N PHE A 238 9.39 5.82 15.69
CA PHE A 238 10.77 5.33 15.53
C PHE A 238 11.04 4.04 16.31
#